data_AF-A0A1T4K8U7-F1
#
_entry.id   AF-A0A1T4K8U7-F1
#
_cell.length_a   1.000
_cell.length_b   1.000
_cell.length_c   1.000
_cell.angle_alpha   90.00
_cell.angle_beta   90.00
_cell.angle_gamma   90.00
#
_symmetry.space_group_name_H-M   'P 1'
#
loop_
_entity.id
_entity.type
_entity.pdbx_description
1 polymer ?
#
loop_
_entity_poly.entity_id
_entity_poly.type
_entity_poly.pdbx_seq_one_letter_code
_entity_poly.pdbx_strand_id
1 'polypeptide(L)'
;MKQYQHQKFLLQCDYEKLEMGRFFQKMPIDTPLYLQDYNLFDYPVYRRKIPLSVLDRQIDTQRDFDAIAEKLKYVDKLYLVDDRKKIESPFVQRHALATKKAFLWHFLNAGIKCYIAQ
;
A
#
# COMPACT_ATOMS: atom_id res chain seq x y z
N MET A 1 -14.54 -16.80 -9.48
CA MET A 1 -14.97 -15.98 -8.31
C MET A 1 -14.46 -16.59 -6.99
N LYS A 2 -13.14 -16.72 -6.78
CA LYS A 2 -12.57 -17.24 -5.51
C LYS A 2 -11.67 -16.25 -4.76
N GLN A 3 -11.40 -15.07 -5.33
CA GLN A 3 -10.37 -14.15 -4.82
C GLN A 3 -10.84 -13.23 -3.68
N TYR A 4 -12.16 -13.13 -3.42
CA TYR A 4 -12.71 -12.17 -2.45
C TYR A 4 -12.86 -12.71 -1.01
N GLN A 5 -12.48 -13.97 -0.74
CA GLN A 5 -12.72 -14.60 0.57
C GLN A 5 -11.58 -14.45 1.59
N HIS A 6 -10.37 -14.03 1.18
CA HIS A 6 -9.19 -14.11 2.05
C HIS A 6 -8.68 -12.79 2.66
N GLN A 7 -9.25 -11.63 2.33
CA GLN A 7 -8.85 -10.34 2.96
C GLN A 7 -9.56 -10.02 4.30
N LYS A 8 -10.01 -11.04 5.06
CA LYS A 8 -10.76 -10.80 6.31
C LYS A 8 -9.96 -10.02 7.35
N PHE A 9 -8.66 -10.25 7.46
CA PHE A 9 -7.83 -9.53 8.43
C PHE A 9 -7.62 -8.07 8.02
N LEU A 10 -7.46 -7.81 6.72
CA LEU A 10 -7.08 -6.50 6.19
C LEU A 10 -8.10 -5.43 6.57
N LEU A 11 -9.39 -5.75 6.46
CA LEU A 11 -10.49 -4.82 6.75
C LEU A 11 -10.88 -4.75 8.24
N GLN A 12 -10.26 -5.56 9.11
CA GLN A 12 -10.46 -5.49 10.57
C GLN A 12 -9.57 -4.42 11.22
N CYS A 13 -9.66 -3.18 10.72
CA CYS A 13 -8.91 -2.04 11.25
C CYS A 13 -9.69 -0.73 11.13
N ASP A 14 -9.24 0.30 11.83
CA ASP A 14 -9.88 1.62 11.91
C ASP A 14 -9.62 2.51 10.68
N TYR A 15 -9.58 1.91 9.49
CA TYR A 15 -9.23 2.61 8.24
C TYR A 15 -10.26 3.69 7.85
N GLU A 16 -11.48 3.64 8.38
CA GLU A 16 -12.52 4.65 8.15
C GLU A 16 -12.17 6.01 8.78
N LYS A 17 -11.40 6.00 9.87
CA LYS A 17 -10.96 7.22 10.56
C LYS A 17 -9.84 7.97 9.81
N LEU A 18 -9.29 7.37 8.74
CA LEU A 18 -8.26 8.02 7.92
C LEU A 18 -8.83 9.15 7.06
N GLU A 19 -8.36 10.36 7.33
CA GLU A 19 -8.55 11.52 6.46
C GLU A 19 -7.65 11.44 5.21
N MET A 20 -8.13 10.74 4.18
CA MET A 20 -7.38 10.45 2.96
C MET A 20 -6.73 11.67 2.30
N GLY A 21 -7.35 12.85 2.39
CA GLY A 21 -6.84 14.09 1.81
C GLY A 21 -5.41 14.44 2.23
N ARG A 22 -4.96 14.00 3.42
CA ARG A 22 -3.62 14.27 3.95
C ARG A 22 -2.54 13.32 3.40
N PHE A 23 -2.95 12.23 2.77
CA PHE A 23 -2.04 11.15 2.35
C PHE A 23 -1.77 11.14 0.84
N PHE A 24 -2.48 11.94 0.06
CA PHE A 24 -2.14 12.11 -1.35
C PHE A 24 -0.87 12.94 -1.49
N GLN A 25 0.12 12.40 -2.21
CA GLN A 25 1.36 13.10 -2.52
C GLN A 25 1.80 12.82 -3.94
N LYS A 26 2.36 13.85 -4.59
CA LYS A 26 3.05 13.70 -5.88
C LYS A 26 4.25 12.77 -5.68
N MET A 27 4.24 11.65 -6.38
CA MET A 27 5.33 10.68 -6.36
C MET A 27 6.44 11.13 -7.33
N PRO A 28 7.72 11.19 -6.90
CA PRO A 28 8.85 11.39 -7.80
C PRO A 28 8.91 10.30 -8.89
N ILE A 29 9.20 10.68 -10.14
CA ILE A 29 9.18 9.77 -11.31
C ILE A 29 10.18 8.62 -11.14
N ASP A 30 11.33 8.92 -10.54
CA ASP A 30 12.45 8.03 -10.24
C ASP A 30 12.20 7.12 -9.02
N THR A 31 11.01 7.16 -8.40
CA THR A 31 10.72 6.32 -7.24
C THR A 31 10.77 4.82 -7.63
N PRO A 32 11.71 4.04 -7.06
CA PRO A 32 11.91 2.63 -7.41
C PRO A 32 10.82 1.73 -6.81
N LEU A 33 10.58 0.58 -7.46
CA LEU A 33 9.69 -0.45 -6.91
C LEU A 33 10.30 -1.08 -5.66
N TYR A 34 9.49 -1.50 -4.69
CA TYR A 34 9.99 -2.12 -3.46
C TYR A 34 10.74 -3.46 -3.68
N LEU A 35 10.50 -4.13 -4.82
CA LEU A 35 11.12 -5.40 -5.19
C LEU A 35 12.54 -5.26 -5.76
N GLN A 36 12.97 -4.05 -6.09
CA GLN A 36 14.28 -3.83 -6.70
C GLN A 36 15.33 -3.64 -5.61
N ASP A 37 16.45 -4.35 -5.69
CA ASP A 37 17.61 -4.06 -4.86
C ASP A 37 18.06 -2.61 -5.09
N TYR A 38 18.46 -1.94 -4.03
CA TYR A 38 18.75 -0.52 -4.06
C TYR A 38 19.92 -0.19 -3.18
N ASN A 39 20.84 0.56 -3.74
CA ASN A 39 22.00 1.04 -3.02
C ASN A 39 21.63 2.30 -2.25
N LEU A 40 21.69 2.22 -0.91
CA LEU A 40 21.32 3.32 -0.01
C LEU A 40 22.26 4.52 -0.14
N PHE A 41 23.48 4.33 -0.65
CA PHE A 41 24.47 5.40 -0.79
C PHE A 41 24.18 6.39 -1.92
N ASP A 42 23.37 6.00 -2.91
CA ASP A 42 23.10 6.84 -4.07
C ASP A 42 21.95 7.85 -3.83
N TYR A 43 21.20 7.71 -2.73
CA TYR A 43 20.00 8.51 -2.47
C TYR A 43 19.85 8.86 -0.99
N PRO A 44 19.91 10.15 -0.62
CA PRO A 44 19.80 10.58 0.78
C PRO A 44 18.40 10.42 1.39
N VAL A 45 17.38 10.13 0.57
CA VAL A 45 16.03 9.80 1.03
C VAL A 45 15.60 8.51 0.35
N TYR A 46 15.43 7.45 1.14
CA TYR A 46 15.11 6.14 0.63
C TYR A 46 13.59 5.99 0.43
N ARG A 47 13.15 6.20 -0.82
CA ARG A 47 11.74 6.17 -1.21
C ARG A 47 11.43 4.91 -1.99
N ARG A 48 10.25 4.32 -1.79
CA ARG A 48 9.79 3.15 -2.57
C ARG A 48 8.36 3.35 -3.03
N LYS A 49 8.00 2.69 -4.13
CA LYS A 49 6.60 2.54 -4.56
C LYS A 49 6.18 1.07 -4.55
N ILE A 50 4.91 0.86 -4.26
CA ILE A 50 4.27 -0.46 -4.30
C ILE A 50 2.90 -0.34 -5.00
N PRO A 51 2.68 -1.07 -6.11
CA PRO A 51 1.37 -1.11 -6.74
C PRO A 51 0.36 -1.85 -5.87
N LEU A 52 -0.88 -1.37 -5.81
CA LEU A 52 -1.94 -2.00 -5.03
C LEU A 52 -2.28 -3.40 -5.57
N SER A 53 -2.18 -3.62 -6.88
CA SER A 53 -2.37 -4.96 -7.46
C SER A 53 -1.38 -6.00 -6.92
N VAL A 54 -0.16 -5.57 -6.56
CA VAL A 54 0.87 -6.43 -5.98
C VAL A 54 0.50 -6.80 -4.55
N LEU A 55 0.02 -5.84 -3.77
CA LEU A 55 -0.47 -6.08 -2.41
C LEU A 55 -1.69 -7.01 -2.41
N ASP A 56 -2.65 -6.76 -3.31
CA ASP A 56 -3.84 -7.60 -3.47
C ASP A 56 -3.49 -9.05 -3.83
N ARG A 57 -2.35 -9.30 -4.48
CA ARG A 57 -1.89 -10.64 -4.86
C ARG A 57 -1.03 -11.32 -3.80
N GLN A 58 -0.29 -10.55 -3.00
CA GLN A 58 0.70 -11.09 -2.07
C GLN A 58 0.20 -11.18 -0.63
N ILE A 59 -0.83 -10.43 -0.27
CA ILE A 59 -1.28 -10.31 1.11
C ILE A 59 -2.66 -10.97 1.26
N ASP A 60 -2.63 -12.18 1.82
CA ASP A 60 -3.84 -12.89 2.26
C ASP A 60 -3.91 -12.98 3.79
N THR A 61 -2.78 -12.91 4.48
CA THR A 61 -2.68 -13.02 5.95
C THR A 61 -1.88 -11.89 6.58
N GLN A 62 -2.02 -11.71 7.90
CA GLN A 62 -1.19 -10.78 8.68
C GLN A 62 0.30 -11.10 8.52
N ARG A 63 0.67 -12.38 8.47
CA ARG A 63 2.06 -12.82 8.29
C ARG A 63 2.64 -12.36 6.96
N ASP A 64 1.84 -12.37 5.89
CA ASP A 64 2.27 -11.89 4.57
C ASP A 64 2.52 -10.38 4.59
N PHE A 65 1.64 -9.64 5.27
CA PHE A 65 1.82 -8.21 5.48
C PHE A 65 3.09 -7.93 6.30
N ASP A 66 3.29 -8.63 7.43
CA ASP A 66 4.45 -8.42 8.31
C ASP A 66 5.76 -8.67 7.56
N ALA A 67 5.81 -9.68 6.70
CA ALA A 67 6.96 -9.97 5.86
C ALA A 67 7.27 -8.84 4.85
N ILE A 68 6.26 -8.17 4.34
CA ILE A 68 6.43 -6.99 3.47
C ILE A 68 6.83 -5.77 4.29
N ALA A 69 6.21 -5.56 5.45
CA ALA A 69 6.52 -4.45 6.34
C ALA A 69 7.98 -4.49 6.82
N GLU A 70 8.51 -5.66 7.17
CA GLU A 70 9.91 -5.80 7.59
C GLU A 70 10.89 -5.39 6.49
N LYS A 71 10.60 -5.74 5.22
CA LYS A 71 11.42 -5.31 4.06
C LYS A 71 11.38 -3.79 3.83
N LEU A 72 10.34 -3.13 4.35
CA LEU A 72 10.09 -1.70 4.19
C LEU A 72 10.45 -0.89 5.44
N LYS A 73 10.94 -1.54 6.51
CA LYS A 73 11.23 -0.92 7.81
C LYS A 73 12.14 0.31 7.74
N TYR A 74 13.08 0.31 6.79
CA TYR A 74 14.05 1.40 6.61
C TYR A 74 13.63 2.42 5.56
N VAL A 75 12.47 2.25 4.92
CA VAL A 75 11.98 3.16 3.89
C VAL A 75 11.47 4.45 4.52
N ASP A 76 12.04 5.58 4.10
CA ASP A 76 11.64 6.91 4.58
C ASP A 76 10.24 7.29 4.09
N LYS A 77 9.90 6.92 2.85
CA LYS A 77 8.60 7.19 2.24
C LYS A 77 8.17 6.05 1.32
N LEU A 78 7.00 5.50 1.59
CA LEU A 78 6.32 4.52 0.75
C LEU A 78 5.19 5.18 -0.02
N TYR A 79 5.11 4.91 -1.33
CA TYR A 79 4.03 5.38 -2.20
C TYR A 79 3.20 4.18 -2.68
N LEU A 80 1.91 4.15 -2.31
CA LEU A 80 0.93 3.22 -2.87
C LEU A 80 0.46 3.74 -4.23
N VAL A 81 0.65 2.92 -5.27
CA VAL A 81 0.22 3.26 -6.63
C VAL A 81 -1.04 2.46 -6.95
N ASP A 82 -2.16 3.15 -7.20
CA ASP A 82 -3.39 2.47 -7.63
C ASP A 82 -3.32 2.17 -9.13
N ASP A 83 -2.84 0.98 -9.45
CA ASP A 83 -2.71 0.44 -10.80
C ASP A 83 -3.86 -0.51 -11.18
N ARG A 84 -4.89 -0.60 -10.32
CA ARG A 84 -6.02 -1.51 -10.52
C ARG A 84 -6.89 -1.00 -11.68
N LYS A 85 -7.48 -1.94 -12.43
CA LYS A 85 -8.40 -1.59 -13.52
C LYS A 85 -9.59 -0.81 -12.97
N LYS A 86 -9.97 0.27 -13.65
CA LYS A 86 -11.22 0.98 -13.38
C LYS A 86 -12.37 0.03 -13.71
N ILE A 87 -13.20 -0.24 -12.71
CA ILE A 87 -14.39 -1.10 -12.83
C ILE A 87 -15.59 -0.22 -12.51
N GLU A 88 -16.65 -0.30 -13.31
CA GLU A 88 -17.85 0.55 -13.15
C GLU A 88 -18.73 0.12 -11.98
N SER A 89 -18.66 -1.15 -11.56
CA SER A 89 -19.47 -1.69 -10.46
C SER A 89 -19.24 -0.90 -9.16
N PRO A 90 -20.27 -0.24 -8.60
CA PRO A 90 -20.16 0.54 -7.36
C PRO A 90 -19.77 -0.30 -6.15
N PHE A 91 -20.11 -1.59 -6.15
CA PHE A 91 -19.70 -2.52 -5.11
C PHE A 91 -18.18 -2.73 -5.13
N VAL A 92 -17.64 -3.01 -6.32
CA VAL A 92 -16.20 -3.26 -6.49
C VAL A 92 -15.40 -1.98 -6.21
N GLN A 93 -15.88 -0.81 -6.63
CA GLN A 93 -15.25 0.47 -6.33
C GLN A 93 -15.18 0.75 -4.83
N ARG A 94 -16.29 0.53 -4.09
CA ARG A 94 -16.32 0.70 -2.63
C ARG A 94 -15.36 -0.24 -1.93
N HIS A 95 -15.35 -1.52 -2.33
CA HIS A 95 -14.40 -2.50 -1.81
C HIS A 95 -12.96 -2.05 -2.08
N ALA A 96 -12.62 -1.72 -3.34
CA ALA A 96 -11.28 -1.30 -3.71
C ALA A 96 -10.79 -0.04 -2.97
N LEU A 97 -11.70 0.89 -2.65
CA LEU A 97 -11.40 2.04 -1.81
C LEU A 97 -11.14 1.64 -0.35
N ALA A 98 -11.96 0.77 0.22
CA ALA A 98 -11.77 0.24 1.57
C ALA A 98 -10.43 -0.50 1.69
N THR A 99 -10.11 -1.37 0.73
CA THR A 99 -8.82 -2.09 0.68
C THR A 99 -7.64 -1.13 0.62
N LYS A 100 -7.73 -0.07 -0.19
CA LYS A 100 -6.69 0.97 -0.29
C LYS A 100 -6.48 1.67 1.06
N LYS A 101 -7.57 2.08 1.71
CA LYS A 101 -7.52 2.72 3.03
C LYS A 101 -6.93 1.77 4.07
N ALA A 102 -7.32 0.50 4.05
CA ALA A 102 -6.81 -0.51 4.96
C ALA A 102 -5.29 -0.70 4.81
N PHE A 103 -4.78 -0.88 3.59
CA PHE A 103 -3.33 -0.97 3.38
C PHE A 103 -2.59 0.26 3.90
N LEU A 104 -3.09 1.45 3.60
CA LEU A 104 -2.52 2.68 4.12
C LEU A 104 -2.49 2.67 5.66
N TRP A 105 -3.60 2.30 6.31
CA TRP A 105 -3.68 2.20 7.76
C TRP A 105 -2.65 1.22 8.33
N HIS A 106 -2.55 0.02 7.76
CA HIS A 106 -1.62 -1.01 8.24
C HIS A 106 -0.17 -0.58 8.13
N PHE A 107 0.24 0.05 7.02
CA PHE A 107 1.60 0.58 6.89
C PHE A 107 1.89 1.70 7.89
N LEU A 108 0.95 2.64 8.09
CA LEU A 108 1.10 3.70 9.07
C LEU A 108 1.20 3.14 10.49
N ASN A 109 0.39 2.14 10.83
CA ASN A 109 0.40 1.49 12.15
C ASN A 109 1.66 0.64 12.37
N ALA A 110 2.28 0.15 11.30
CA ALA A 110 3.61 -0.48 11.34
C ALA A 110 4.77 0.54 11.46
N GLY A 111 4.47 1.85 11.57
CA GLY A 111 5.47 2.90 11.68
C GLY A 111 6.09 3.35 10.34
N ILE A 112 5.54 2.90 9.21
CA ILE A 112 6.05 3.22 7.87
C ILE A 112 5.31 4.46 7.36
N LYS A 113 6.06 5.51 7.00
CA LYS A 113 5.49 6.71 6.38
C LYS A 113 4.97 6.38 4.98
N CYS A 114 3.65 6.34 4.84
CA CYS A 114 2.98 5.85 3.64
C CYS A 114 2.05 6.90 3.04
N TYR A 115 2.04 6.99 1.71
CA TYR A 115 1.28 7.96 0.93
C TYR A 115 0.61 7.28 -0.27
N ILE A 116 -0.42 7.92 -0.82
CA ILE A 116 -1.05 7.51 -2.07
C ILE A 116 -0.48 8.37 -3.18
N ALA A 117 0.08 7.73 -4.21
CA ALA A 117 0.61 8.42 -5.37
C ALA A 117 -0.51 9.15 -6.13
N GLN A 118 -0.26 10.41 -6.45
CA GLN A 118 -1.14 11.30 -7.20
C GLN A 118 -0.51 11.70 -8.54
#